data_AF-A0A832NGZ4-F1
#
_entry.id   AF-A0A832NGZ4-F1
#
_cell.length_a   1.000
_cell.length_b   1.000
_cell.length_c   1.000
_cell.angle_alpha   90.00
_cell.angle_beta   90.00
_cell.angle_gamma   90.00
#
_symmetry.space_group_name_H-M   'P 1'
#
loop_
_entity.id
_entity.type
_entity.pdbx_description
1 polymer ?
#
loop_
_entity_poly.entity_id
_entity_poly.type
_entity_poly.pdbx_seq_one_letter_code
_entity_poly.pdbx_strand_id
1 'polypeptide(L)' 'MLAGLGGLRPFGEPADSRMDDYFIAHAQAERATNNVVTSIVFDYRGFDTLGEAAVLFTAVCSVLALFRGGVRG' A
#
# COMPACT_ATOMS: atom_id res chain seq x y z
N MET A 1 -23.60 10.63 18.03
CA MET A 1 -23.21 11.06 16.67
C MET A 1 -22.28 12.29 16.68
N LEU A 2 -22.48 13.29 17.56
CA LEU A 2 -21.64 14.51 17.61
C LEU A 2 -20.32 14.40 18.41
N ALA A 3 -20.16 13.39 19.28
CA ALA A 3 -18.96 13.24 20.12
C ALA A 3 -17.68 12.82 19.34
N GLY A 4 -17.82 12.22 18.16
CA GLY A 4 -16.68 11.77 17.35
C GLY A 4 -15.94 12.88 16.61
N LEU A 5 -16.52 14.09 16.54
CA LEU A 5 -15.93 15.23 15.82
C LEU A 5 -14.89 16.00 16.64
N GLY A 6 -14.95 15.93 17.98
CA GLY A 6 -14.06 16.71 18.86
C GLY A 6 -12.61 16.20 18.92
N GLY A 7 -12.36 14.97 18.45
CA GLY A 7 -11.01 14.39 18.34
C GLY A 7 -10.44 14.45 16.93
N LEU A 8 -11.17 15.02 15.96
CA LEU A 8 -10.68 15.15 14.59
C LEU A 8 -9.72 16.32 14.50
N ARG A 9 -8.49 15.98 14.14
CA ARG A 9 -7.46 16.93 13.70
C ARG A 9 -7.95 17.82 12.55
N PRO A 10 -7.57 19.11 12.54
CA PRO A 10 -7.92 20.02 11.45
C PRO A 10 -7.47 19.49 10.10
N PHE A 11 -8.30 19.71 9.07
CA PHE A 11 -7.90 19.41 7.69
C PHE A 11 -6.66 20.23 7.31
N GLY A 12 -5.70 19.58 6.65
CA GLY A 12 -4.47 20.24 6.20
C GLY A 12 -3.35 20.30 7.23
N GLU A 13 -3.55 19.81 8.45
CA GLU A 13 -2.50 19.73 9.48
C GLU A 13 -2.04 18.27 9.71
N PRO A 14 -1.04 17.78 8.95
CA PRO A 14 -0.35 16.54 9.24
C PRO A 14 0.28 16.60 10.65
N ALA A 15 0.09 15.55 11.45
CA ALA A 15 0.65 15.49 12.81
C ALA A 15 2.18 15.30 12.80
N ASP A 16 2.70 14.64 11.77
CA ASP A 16 4.12 14.53 11.45
C ASP A 16 4.24 14.49 9.93
N SER A 17 4.83 15.53 9.32
CA SER A 17 5.02 15.64 7.88
C SER A 17 6.43 15.27 7.43
N ARG A 18 7.34 14.91 8.34
CA ARG A 18 8.78 14.81 8.01
C ARG A 18 9.06 13.77 6.91
N MET A 19 8.32 12.66 6.94
CA MET A 19 8.39 11.63 5.91
C MET A 19 7.81 12.12 4.58
N ASP A 20 6.64 12.76 4.64
CA ASP A 20 5.94 13.28 3.46
C ASP A 20 6.81 14.33 2.73
N ASP A 21 7.39 15.25 3.50
CA ASP A 21 8.29 16.30 3.01
C ASP A 21 9.55 15.70 2.35
N TYR A 22 10.11 14.63 2.93
CA TYR A 22 11.25 13.91 2.35
C TYR A 22 10.90 13.31 0.99
N PHE A 23 9.79 12.56 0.90
CA PHE A 23 9.39 11.93 -0.36
C PHE A 23 9.01 12.94 -1.43
N ILE A 24 8.34 14.03 -1.08
CA ILE A 24 8.01 15.11 -2.01
C ILE A 24 9.29 15.74 -2.58
N ALA A 25 10.29 15.99 -1.73
CA ALA A 25 11.55 16.61 -2.15
C ALA A 25 12.45 15.67 -2.96
N HIS A 26 12.47 14.38 -2.66
CA HIS A 26 13.50 13.46 -3.19
C HIS A 26 12.98 12.42 -4.21
N ALA A 27 11.67 12.16 -4.30
CA ALA A 27 11.14 11.12 -5.19
C ALA A 27 11.46 11.34 -6.68
N GLN A 28 11.47 12.59 -7.14
CA GLN A 28 11.86 12.95 -8.51
C GLN A 28 13.34 12.68 -8.77
N ALA A 29 14.23 13.08 -7.84
CA ALA A 29 15.68 12.96 -8.00
C ALA A 29 16.17 11.51 -7.82
N GLU A 30 15.63 10.78 -6.86
CA GLU A 30 16.08 9.42 -6.52
C GLU A 30 15.46 8.33 -7.40
N ARG A 31 14.27 8.58 -7.94
CA ARG A 31 13.45 7.56 -8.63
C ARG A 31 13.00 7.96 -10.03
N ALA A 32 13.35 9.16 -10.50
CA ALA A 32 12.96 9.71 -11.80
C ALA A 32 11.44 9.65 -12.08
N THR A 33 10.60 9.60 -11.03
CA THR A 33 9.15 9.52 -11.18
C THR A 33 8.51 10.86 -10.92
N ASN A 34 7.57 11.27 -11.77
CA ASN A 34 6.72 12.43 -11.51
C ASN A 34 5.50 12.08 -10.65
N ASN A 35 5.24 10.78 -10.46
CA ASN A 35 4.18 10.29 -9.59
C ASN A 35 4.77 9.78 -8.28
N VAL A 36 4.81 10.68 -7.29
CA VAL A 36 5.35 10.40 -5.94
C VAL A 36 4.61 9.25 -5.25
N VAL A 37 3.31 9.07 -5.51
CA VAL A 37 2.54 7.98 -4.89
C VAL A 37 2.98 6.63 -5.43
N THR A 38 3.21 6.53 -6.75
CA THR A 38 3.68 5.28 -7.37
C THR A 38 5.10 4.92 -6.93
N SER A 39 6.02 5.88 -6.77
CA SER A 39 7.34 5.55 -6.20
C SER A 39 7.25 5.11 -4.75
N ILE A 40 6.34 5.68 -3.94
CA ILE A 40 6.19 5.20 -2.57
C ILE A 40 5.77 3.72 -2.57
N VAL A 41 4.75 3.35 -3.34
CA VAL A 41 4.20 1.99 -3.36
C VAL A 41 5.16 0.97 -3.97
N PHE A 42 5.82 1.29 -5.09
CA PHE A 42 6.66 0.33 -5.82
C PHE A 42 8.14 0.40 -5.47
N ASP A 43 8.66 1.58 -5.09
CA ASP A 43 10.09 1.75 -4.81
C ASP A 43 10.40 1.80 -3.31
N TYR A 44 9.89 2.81 -2.60
CA TYR A 44 10.23 3.00 -1.18
C TYR A 44 9.61 1.93 -0.28
N ARG A 45 8.41 1.44 -0.64
CA ARG A 45 7.67 0.40 0.08
C ARG A 45 7.33 -0.80 -0.80
N GLY A 46 8.14 -1.05 -1.84
CA GLY A 46 7.91 -2.14 -2.79
C GLY A 46 7.83 -3.53 -2.16
N PHE A 47 8.47 -3.75 -1.00
CA PHE A 47 8.38 -5.02 -0.28
C PHE A 47 6.98 -5.30 0.29
N ASP A 48 6.28 -4.26 0.75
CA ASP A 48 4.91 -4.37 1.26
C ASP A 48 3.94 -4.77 0.13
N THR A 49 4.06 -4.10 -1.02
CA THR A 49 3.31 -4.39 -2.25
C THR A 49 3.64 -5.78 -2.83
N LEU A 50 4.90 -6.22 -2.76
CA LEU A 50 5.29 -7.58 -3.15
C LEU A 50 4.66 -8.63 -2.21
N GLY A 51 4.59 -8.33 -0.92
CA GLY A 51 3.89 -9.15 0.07
C GLY A 51 2.41 -9.30 -0.26
N GLU A 52 1.72 -8.19 -0.58
CA GLU A 52 0.32 -8.22 -1.04
C GLU A 52 0.14 -9.11 -2.28
N ALA A 53 1.03 -8.97 -3.28
CA ALA A 53 1.00 -9.80 -4.48
C ALA A 53 1.22 -11.30 -4.16
N ALA A 54 2.13 -11.63 -3.24
CA ALA A 54 2.38 -13.00 -2.80
C ALA A 54 1.17 -13.60 -2.08
N VAL A 55 0.46 -12.83 -1.25
CA VAL A 55 -0.78 -13.25 -0.60
C VAL A 55 -1.86 -13.56 -1.63
N LEU A 56 -2.06 -12.68 -2.62
CA LEU A 56 -3.04 -12.92 -3.68
C LEU A 56 -2.66 -14.15 -4.52
N PHE A 57 -1.38 -14.31 -4.87
CA PHE A 57 -0.90 -15.47 -5.60
C PHE A 57 -1.15 -16.77 -4.83
N THR A 58 -0.81 -16.82 -3.55
CA THR A 58 -1.02 -18.00 -2.71
C THR A 58 -2.50 -18.31 -2.52
N ALA A 59 -3.37 -17.30 -2.41
CA ALA A 59 -4.82 -17.49 -2.35
C ALA A 59 -5.35 -18.16 -3.63
N VAL A 60 -4.94 -17.68 -4.81
CA VAL A 60 -5.33 -18.27 -6.11
C VAL A 60 -4.81 -19.71 -6.23
N CYS A 61 -3.54 -19.95 -5.89
CA CYS A 61 -2.96 -21.30 -5.89
C CYS A 61 -3.71 -22.25 -4.95
N SER A 62 -4.11 -21.78 -3.77
CA SER A 62 -4.85 -22.57 -2.79
C SER A 62 -6.22 -22.98 -3.32
N VAL A 63 -6.95 -22.05 -3.94
CA VAL A 63 -8.22 -22.32 -4.62
C VAL A 63 -8.03 -23.38 -5.71
N LEU A 64 -7.08 -23.18 -6.63
CA LEU A 64 -6.80 -24.13 -7.71
C LEU A 64 -6.42 -25.53 -7.17
N ALA A 65 -5.64 -25.60 -6.10
CA ALA A 65 -5.25 -26.87 -5.48
C ALA A 65 -6.46 -27.63 -4.92
N LEU A 66 -7.39 -26.93 -4.24
CA LEU A 66 -8.64 -27.52 -3.73
C LEU A 66 -9.53 -28.05 -4.86
N PHE A 67 -9.75 -27.24 -5.90
CA PHE A 67 -10.62 -27.64 -7.02
C PHE A 67 -9.99 -28.73 -7.90
N ARG A 68 -8.66 -28.83 -7.98
CA ARG A 68 -7.98 -29.93 -8.70
C ARG A 68 -8.17 -31.30 -8.03
N GLY A 69 -8.38 -31.34 -6.72
CA GLY A 69 -8.67 -32.58 -5.97
C GLY A 69 -10.14 -32.99 -5.99
N GLY A 70 -11.06 -32.09 -6.35
CA GLY A 70 -12.51 -32.29 -6.27
C GLY A 70 -13.16 -32.94 -7.50
N VAL A 71 -12.46 -33.07 -8.64
CA VAL A 71 -12.98 -33.70 -9.86
C VAL A 71 -12.57 -35.19 -9.93
N ARG A 72 -12.81 -35.90 -8.84
CA ARG A 72 -12.82 -37.37 -8.78
C ARG A 72 -13.99 -37.82 -7.92
N GLY A 73 -15.19 -37.67 -8.47
CA GLY A 73 -16.46 -38.16 -7.97
C GLY A 73 -17.41 -38.29 -9.14
#